data_AF-A0A9E3RA73-F1
#
_entry.id   AF-A0A9E3RA73-F1
#
_cell.length_a   1.000
_cell.length_b   1.000
_cell.length_c   1.000
_cell.angle_alpha   90.00
_cell.angle_beta   90.00
_cell.angle_gamma   90.00
#
_symmetry.space_group_name_H-M   'P 1'
#
loop_
_entity.id
_entity.type
_entity.pdbx_description
1 polymer ?
#
loop_
_entity_poly.entity_id
_entity_poly.type
_entity_poly.pdbx_seq_one_letter_code
_entity_poly.pdbx_strand_id
1 'polypeptide(L)'
;MAVLTPFRAGLVLALAASACGDPLVDERYQGTAKVTLQGNVQPSTYDIDGLGAEVRTALFWTPKGVSPSMKLEDLVEQPETGIAMEAARSFSWPIFDDPRPELLAHPPGAPAVGAAFFLSYRDVNQNRRQDADEPFVGWAPVTALLWSAQDVPAFASPSGRLQRAGWHQVAAPMWCGPAPVFPPVGDTDCGVAVGEACTQDADCGQGGTCLKDDPWPWPSGTCAVPETMPPSCRPKSGALFVSHRDPAKKWWVKACTSDSDCRGPYRCDLVNQACLPIRDVAVLLTTPMSAKPWCRGQMPPPAP
;
A
#
# COMPACT_ATOMS: atom_id res chain seq x y z
N MET A 1 -53.74 -30.39 53.57
CA MET A 1 -52.98 -31.34 52.73
C MET A 1 -52.93 -30.77 51.33
N ALA A 2 -51.78 -30.18 50.97
CA ALA A 2 -51.61 -29.42 49.74
C ALA A 2 -51.24 -30.32 48.56
N VAL A 3 -51.85 -30.03 47.41
CA VAL A 3 -51.73 -30.69 46.11
C VAL A 3 -50.43 -30.27 45.44
N LEU A 4 -49.68 -31.23 44.89
CA LEU A 4 -48.47 -31.02 44.08
C LEU A 4 -48.78 -31.32 42.60
N THR A 5 -48.56 -30.35 41.72
CA THR A 5 -48.35 -30.48 40.25
C THR A 5 -47.89 -29.12 39.69
N PRO A 6 -47.24 -29.02 38.51
CA PRO A 6 -45.85 -29.41 38.23
C PRO A 6 -45.01 -28.23 37.70
N PHE A 7 -43.70 -28.26 37.91
CA PHE A 7 -42.77 -27.30 37.29
C PHE A 7 -42.57 -27.66 35.80
N ARG A 8 -43.04 -26.80 34.90
CA ARG A 8 -42.67 -26.80 33.48
C ARG A 8 -41.26 -26.23 33.33
N ALA A 9 -40.30 -27.08 32.96
CA ALA A 9 -38.99 -26.64 32.50
C ALA A 9 -39.13 -25.99 31.11
N GLY A 10 -38.98 -24.67 31.06
CA GLY A 10 -38.91 -23.91 29.81
C GLY A 10 -37.53 -24.12 29.17
N LEU A 11 -37.53 -24.75 28.00
CA LEU A 11 -36.37 -24.85 27.12
C LEU A 11 -36.12 -23.47 26.48
N VAL A 12 -35.19 -22.68 27.03
CA VAL A 12 -34.71 -21.46 26.38
C VAL A 12 -33.73 -21.89 25.28
N LEU A 13 -34.19 -21.94 24.03
CA LEU A 13 -33.31 -21.98 22.87
C LEU A 13 -32.55 -20.65 22.80
N ALA A 14 -31.28 -20.65 23.20
CA ALA A 14 -30.35 -19.59 22.85
C ALA A 14 -30.08 -19.69 21.34
N LEU A 15 -30.79 -18.87 20.54
CA LEU A 15 -30.34 -18.54 19.19
C LEU A 15 -29.03 -17.78 19.31
N ALA A 16 -27.91 -18.49 19.16
CA ALA A 16 -26.64 -17.89 18.80
C ALA A 16 -26.76 -17.42 17.35
N ALA A 17 -27.37 -16.25 17.15
CA ALA A 17 -27.23 -15.52 15.91
C ALA A 17 -25.74 -15.15 15.78
N SER A 18 -25.04 -15.83 14.88
CA SER A 18 -23.80 -15.35 14.31
C SER A 18 -24.10 -14.06 13.55
N ALA A 19 -24.24 -12.96 14.29
CA ALA A 19 -24.24 -11.63 13.71
C ALA A 19 -22.80 -11.37 13.26
N CYS A 20 -22.51 -11.69 11.99
CA CYS A 20 -21.42 -11.01 11.29
C CYS A 20 -21.79 -9.53 11.32
N GLY A 21 -21.12 -8.75 12.18
CA GLY A 21 -21.36 -7.31 12.29
C GLY A 21 -21.30 -6.68 10.90
N ASP A 22 -22.19 -5.75 10.60
CA ASP A 22 -22.07 -4.96 9.37
C ASP A 22 -20.94 -3.95 9.60
N PRO A 23 -19.89 -3.94 8.78
CA PRO A 23 -18.77 -3.01 8.94
C PRO A 23 -19.23 -1.53 8.90
N LEU A 24 -20.39 -1.25 8.31
CA LEU A 24 -21.02 0.07 8.30
C LEU A 24 -21.87 0.38 9.54
N VAL A 25 -22.07 -0.57 10.46
CA VAL A 25 -22.93 -0.39 11.64
C VAL A 25 -22.14 -0.22 12.93
N ASP A 26 -21.11 -1.03 13.21
CA ASP A 26 -20.47 -0.99 14.54
C ASP A 26 -18.94 -1.08 14.60
N GLU A 27 -18.23 -1.12 13.46
CA GLU A 27 -16.76 -1.30 13.40
C GLU A 27 -16.24 -2.57 14.13
N ARG A 28 -17.13 -3.45 14.60
CA ARG A 28 -16.81 -4.65 15.39
C ARG A 28 -16.91 -5.91 14.55
N TYR A 29 -16.52 -5.80 13.28
CA TYR A 29 -16.51 -6.95 12.38
C TYR A 29 -15.66 -8.07 12.99
N GLN A 30 -16.28 -9.23 13.22
CA GLN A 30 -15.60 -10.41 13.76
C GLN A 30 -15.30 -11.38 12.61
N GLY A 31 -14.01 -11.63 12.36
CA GLY A 31 -13.55 -12.54 11.32
C GLY A 31 -12.02 -12.64 11.26
N THR A 32 -11.50 -13.52 10.41
CA THR A 32 -10.07 -13.55 10.08
C THR A 32 -9.80 -12.49 9.02
N ALA A 33 -8.99 -11.48 9.35
CA ALA A 33 -8.58 -10.47 8.39
C ALA A 33 -7.81 -11.13 7.23
N LYS A 34 -8.13 -10.73 5.99
CA LYS A 34 -7.42 -11.16 4.78
C LYS A 34 -6.07 -10.46 4.66
N VAL A 35 -6.01 -9.22 5.11
CA VAL A 35 -4.77 -8.45 5.29
C VAL A 35 -4.97 -7.49 6.46
N THR A 36 -3.91 -7.25 7.22
CA THR A 36 -3.88 -6.21 8.25
C THR A 36 -2.81 -5.20 7.89
N LEU A 37 -3.22 -3.94 7.76
CA LEU A 37 -2.33 -2.83 7.49
C LEU A 37 -1.99 -2.13 8.80
N GLN A 38 -0.75 -1.73 8.94
CA GLN A 38 -0.31 -0.85 10.03
C GLN A 38 -0.04 0.52 9.44
N GLY A 39 -0.12 1.57 10.25
CA GLY A 39 0.15 2.90 9.77
C GLY A 39 -0.04 3.99 10.80
N ASN A 40 0.02 5.23 10.34
CA ASN A 40 -0.28 6.40 11.15
C ASN A 40 -0.91 7.52 10.33
N VAL A 41 -1.69 8.36 11.01
CA VAL A 41 -2.21 9.60 10.42
C VAL A 41 -1.28 10.74 10.79
N GLN A 42 -0.71 11.40 9.78
CA GLN A 42 0.26 12.47 9.91
C GLN A 42 -0.43 13.80 9.58
N PRO A 43 -0.59 14.72 10.56
CA PRO A 43 -1.08 16.05 10.27
C PRO A 43 -0.04 16.78 9.40
N SER A 44 -0.49 17.49 8.36
CA SER A 44 0.41 18.44 7.70
C SER A 44 0.65 19.65 8.60
N THR A 45 1.80 20.30 8.43
CA THR A 45 2.19 21.52 9.15
C THR A 45 1.22 22.70 8.96
N TYR A 46 0.24 22.59 8.05
CA TYR A 46 -0.68 23.66 7.67
C TYR A 46 -2.09 23.48 8.23
N ASP A 47 -2.40 22.36 8.90
CA ASP A 47 -3.73 22.09 9.46
C ASP A 47 -3.67 22.13 10.99
N ILE A 48 -3.79 23.34 11.55
CA ILE A 48 -3.77 23.60 13.01
C ILE A 48 -5.07 23.11 13.68
N ASP A 49 -6.16 22.95 12.90
CA ASP A 49 -7.41 22.29 13.32
C ASP A 49 -7.29 20.75 13.29
N GLY A 50 -6.14 20.23 12.82
CA GLY A 50 -5.86 18.82 12.61
C GLY A 50 -5.50 18.01 13.86
N LEU A 51 -5.26 18.62 15.04
CA LEU A 51 -5.04 17.84 16.27
C LEU A 51 -6.40 17.43 16.87
N GLY A 52 -6.76 16.16 16.69
CA GLY A 52 -8.02 15.58 17.20
C GLY A 52 -9.18 15.60 16.20
N ALA A 53 -8.96 16.05 14.96
CA ALA A 53 -9.94 15.85 13.89
C ALA A 53 -10.06 14.35 13.58
N GLU A 54 -11.26 13.81 13.71
CA GLU A 54 -11.60 12.48 13.22
C GLU A 54 -11.77 12.57 11.70
N VAL A 55 -11.05 11.70 10.98
CA VAL A 55 -11.21 11.52 9.54
C VAL A 55 -11.57 10.07 9.27
N ARG A 56 -12.40 9.85 8.26
CA ARG A 56 -12.67 8.51 7.76
C ARG A 56 -11.70 8.22 6.62
N THR A 57 -10.95 7.13 6.74
CA THR A 57 -10.05 6.65 5.67
C THR A 57 -10.56 5.33 5.15
N ALA A 58 -10.69 5.23 3.83
CA ALA A 58 -11.14 4.01 3.15
C ALA A 58 -10.25 3.68 1.94
N LEU A 59 -10.43 2.48 1.40
CA LEU A 59 -9.82 2.10 0.12
C LEU A 59 -10.66 2.62 -1.04
N PHE A 60 -9.98 3.27 -1.99
CA PHE A 60 -10.55 3.79 -3.21
C PHE A 60 -9.92 3.11 -4.41
N TRP A 61 -10.74 2.39 -5.17
CA TRP A 61 -10.31 1.51 -6.25
C TRP A 61 -10.35 2.19 -7.61
N THR A 62 -9.71 1.55 -8.58
CA THR A 62 -9.61 2.00 -9.97
C THR A 62 -10.33 1.04 -10.93
N PRO A 63 -11.66 1.11 -11.09
CA PRO A 63 -12.41 0.18 -11.96
C PRO A 63 -12.00 0.25 -13.43
N LYS A 64 -11.46 1.39 -13.88
CA LYS A 64 -10.96 1.59 -15.25
C LYS A 64 -9.47 1.24 -15.39
N GLY A 65 -8.84 0.77 -14.32
CA GLY A 65 -7.40 0.57 -14.23
C GLY A 65 -6.63 1.88 -13.99
N VAL A 66 -5.35 1.73 -13.68
CA VAL A 66 -4.46 2.86 -13.38
C VAL A 66 -3.99 3.51 -14.68
N SER A 67 -4.17 4.82 -14.83
CA SER A 67 -3.75 5.57 -16.02
C SER A 67 -3.20 6.95 -15.67
N PRO A 68 -2.29 7.53 -16.50
CA PRO A 68 -1.74 8.87 -16.25
C PRO A 68 -2.78 9.99 -16.21
N SER A 69 -3.95 9.77 -16.83
CA SER A 69 -5.07 10.72 -16.89
C SER A 69 -6.12 10.49 -15.82
N MET A 70 -5.91 9.52 -14.93
CA MET A 70 -6.86 9.17 -13.87
C MET A 70 -7.05 10.34 -12.91
N LYS A 71 -8.30 10.65 -12.61
CA LYS A 71 -8.67 11.71 -11.68
C LYS A 71 -9.26 11.14 -10.40
N LEU A 72 -9.44 12.01 -9.41
CA LEU A 72 -9.98 11.63 -8.10
C LEU A 72 -11.42 11.09 -8.25
N GLU A 73 -12.22 11.70 -9.13
CA GLU A 73 -13.58 11.28 -9.46
C GLU A 73 -13.67 9.94 -10.22
N ASP A 74 -12.56 9.41 -10.73
CA ASP A 74 -12.52 8.08 -11.34
C ASP A 74 -12.38 6.96 -10.28
N LEU A 75 -12.10 7.33 -9.04
CA LEU A 75 -11.91 6.39 -7.94
C LEU A 75 -13.25 6.04 -7.28
N VAL A 76 -13.41 4.77 -6.93
CA VAL A 76 -14.64 4.26 -6.31
C VAL A 76 -14.33 3.69 -4.94
N GLU A 77 -15.00 4.21 -3.92
CA GLU A 77 -14.86 3.76 -2.53
C GLU A 77 -15.29 2.28 -2.38
N GLN A 78 -14.58 1.56 -1.52
CA GLN A 78 -15.05 0.34 -0.87
C GLN A 78 -15.44 0.66 0.58
N PRO A 79 -16.71 1.02 0.86
CA PRO A 79 -17.10 1.61 2.15
C PRO A 79 -16.86 0.71 3.35
N GLU A 80 -16.96 -0.61 3.17
CA GLU A 80 -16.73 -1.62 4.22
C GLU A 80 -15.28 -1.64 4.73
N THR A 81 -14.35 -1.04 3.99
CA THR A 81 -12.97 -0.89 4.45
C THR A 81 -12.79 0.34 5.33
N GLY A 82 -13.71 1.30 5.30
CA GLY A 82 -13.46 2.59 5.93
C GLY A 82 -13.40 2.51 7.46
N ILE A 83 -12.42 3.20 8.04
CA ILE A 83 -12.20 3.32 9.48
C ILE A 83 -12.14 4.79 9.90
N ALA A 84 -12.70 5.11 11.07
CA ALA A 84 -12.48 6.40 11.71
C ALA A 84 -11.07 6.45 12.34
N MET A 85 -10.38 7.57 12.16
CA MET A 85 -8.99 7.73 12.59
C MET A 85 -8.77 9.12 13.16
N GLU A 86 -8.14 9.18 14.33
CA GLU A 86 -7.66 10.42 14.89
C GLU A 86 -6.29 10.78 14.30
N ALA A 87 -6.11 12.06 13.95
CA ALA A 87 -4.81 12.57 13.55
C ALA A 87 -3.72 12.35 14.61
N ALA A 88 -2.46 12.21 14.15
CA ALA A 88 -1.29 11.95 14.98
C ALA A 88 -1.32 10.63 15.76
N ARG A 89 -2.21 9.69 15.41
CA ARG A 89 -2.24 8.33 15.99
C ARG A 89 -1.81 7.26 14.99
N SER A 90 -1.22 6.20 15.55
CA SER A 90 -1.01 4.94 14.85
C SER A 90 -2.30 4.13 14.78
N PHE A 91 -2.42 3.29 13.76
CA PHE A 91 -3.58 2.43 13.55
C PHE A 91 -3.17 1.02 13.14
N SER A 92 -4.08 0.09 13.43
CA SER A 92 -4.08 -1.26 12.88
C SER A 92 -5.41 -1.45 12.14
N TRP A 93 -5.35 -1.61 10.84
CA TRP A 93 -6.52 -1.65 9.95
C TRP A 93 -6.67 -3.07 9.36
N PRO A 94 -7.52 -3.92 9.96
CA PRO A 94 -7.86 -5.21 9.38
C PRO A 94 -8.83 -5.03 8.21
N ILE A 95 -8.53 -5.66 7.08
CA ILE A 95 -9.42 -5.74 5.92
C ILE A 95 -9.96 -7.17 5.84
N PHE A 96 -11.28 -7.31 5.83
CA PHE A 96 -11.96 -8.60 5.89
C PHE A 96 -12.49 -9.06 4.53
N ASP A 97 -12.90 -8.12 3.68
CA ASP A 97 -13.54 -8.41 2.41
C ASP A 97 -12.60 -8.13 1.23
N ASP A 98 -12.72 -8.97 0.21
CA ASP A 98 -12.07 -8.68 -1.07
C ASP A 98 -12.89 -7.60 -1.81
N PRO A 99 -12.27 -6.79 -2.68
CA PRO A 99 -13.00 -5.86 -3.52
C PRO A 99 -14.08 -6.58 -4.35
N ARG A 100 -15.25 -5.96 -4.43
CA ARG A 100 -16.34 -6.41 -5.29
C ARG A 100 -15.95 -6.32 -6.77
N PRO A 101 -16.49 -7.19 -7.65
CA PRO A 101 -16.14 -7.18 -9.07
C PRO A 101 -16.25 -5.82 -9.76
N GLU A 102 -17.22 -4.99 -9.36
CA GLU A 102 -17.42 -3.64 -9.90
C GLU A 102 -16.27 -2.66 -9.60
N LEU A 103 -15.44 -2.96 -8.60
CA LEU A 103 -14.30 -2.15 -8.18
C LEU A 103 -13.02 -2.48 -8.97
N LEU A 104 -13.07 -3.50 -9.83
CA LEU A 104 -11.89 -4.07 -10.49
C LEU A 104 -11.80 -3.69 -11.96
N ALA A 105 -10.57 -3.49 -12.42
CA ALA A 105 -10.26 -3.38 -13.84
C ALA A 105 -10.33 -4.75 -14.52
N HIS A 106 -10.80 -4.75 -15.77
CA HIS A 106 -10.98 -5.95 -16.60
C HIS A 106 -10.08 -5.88 -17.84
N PRO A 107 -8.76 -6.10 -17.69
CA PRO A 107 -7.82 -6.08 -18.82
C PRO A 107 -8.18 -7.17 -19.85
N PRO A 108 -8.14 -6.89 -21.17
CA PRO A 108 -8.47 -7.87 -22.18
C PRO A 108 -7.60 -9.13 -22.10
N GLY A 109 -8.23 -10.30 -22.07
CA GLY A 109 -7.52 -11.59 -22.07
C GLY A 109 -6.80 -11.93 -20.76
N ALA A 110 -7.10 -11.23 -19.66
CA ALA A 110 -6.51 -11.49 -18.35
C ALA A 110 -7.56 -11.44 -17.23
N PRO A 111 -7.28 -12.01 -16.04
CA PRO A 111 -8.16 -11.89 -14.89
C PRO A 111 -8.36 -10.44 -14.43
N ALA A 112 -9.47 -10.19 -13.73
CA ALA A 112 -9.74 -8.91 -13.12
C ALA A 112 -8.68 -8.56 -12.05
N VAL A 113 -8.31 -7.28 -12.00
CA VAL A 113 -7.25 -6.76 -11.14
C VAL A 113 -7.65 -5.42 -10.54
N GLY A 114 -7.37 -5.24 -9.25
CA GLY A 114 -7.65 -4.01 -8.53
C GLY A 114 -6.37 -3.30 -8.14
N ALA A 115 -6.38 -1.98 -8.25
CA ALA A 115 -5.41 -1.12 -7.58
C ALA A 115 -6.19 -0.10 -6.72
N ALA A 116 -5.84 -0.03 -5.44
CA ALA A 116 -6.49 0.82 -4.46
C ALA A 116 -5.52 1.83 -3.84
N PHE A 117 -6.07 3.00 -3.55
CA PHE A 117 -5.39 4.09 -2.85
C PHE A 117 -6.12 4.39 -1.54
N PHE A 118 -5.36 4.90 -0.58
CA PHE A 118 -5.88 5.31 0.72
C PHE A 118 -6.25 6.78 0.64
N LEU A 119 -7.54 7.10 0.78
CA LEU A 119 -8.01 8.47 0.83
C LEU A 119 -8.81 8.70 2.10
N SER A 120 -8.72 9.92 2.61
CA SER A 120 -9.40 10.36 3.82
C SER A 120 -10.31 11.54 3.53
N TYR A 121 -11.48 11.53 4.14
CA TYR A 121 -12.49 12.58 4.06
C TYR A 121 -13.13 12.80 5.44
N ARG A 122 -13.86 13.89 5.61
CA ARG A 122 -14.65 14.16 6.82
C ARG A 122 -16.08 13.67 6.58
N ASP A 123 -16.49 12.65 7.31
CA ASP A 123 -17.84 12.07 7.27
C ASP A 123 -18.79 12.94 8.13
N VAL A 124 -19.18 14.09 7.57
CA VAL A 124 -19.93 15.14 8.30
C VAL A 124 -21.34 14.68 8.63
N ASN A 125 -21.94 13.88 7.75
CA ASN A 125 -23.30 13.37 7.93
C ASN A 125 -23.35 11.99 8.62
N GLN A 126 -22.18 11.42 8.96
CA GLN A 126 -22.01 10.17 9.69
C GLN A 126 -22.61 8.95 8.99
N ASN A 127 -22.71 8.98 7.66
CA ASN A 127 -23.24 7.88 6.86
C ASN A 127 -22.17 6.83 6.49
N ARG A 128 -20.92 7.07 6.88
CA ARG A 128 -19.75 6.20 6.69
C ARG A 128 -19.38 5.96 5.22
N ARG A 129 -19.68 6.91 4.33
CA ARG A 129 -19.39 6.87 2.90
C ARG A 129 -18.90 8.23 2.46
N GLN A 130 -18.10 8.27 1.39
CA GLN A 130 -17.68 9.53 0.81
C GLN A 130 -18.81 10.10 -0.03
N ASP A 131 -19.28 11.30 0.32
CA ASP A 131 -20.28 12.02 -0.45
C ASP A 131 -19.68 13.13 -1.31
N ALA A 132 -20.41 13.54 -2.36
CA ALA A 132 -19.92 14.52 -3.33
C ALA A 132 -19.59 15.90 -2.72
N ASP A 133 -20.21 16.26 -1.59
CA ASP A 133 -19.98 17.49 -0.83
C ASP A 133 -18.90 17.34 0.26
N GLU A 134 -18.35 16.15 0.45
CA GLU A 134 -17.28 15.85 1.40
C GLU A 134 -15.92 15.85 0.70
N PRO A 135 -15.14 16.95 0.78
CA PRO A 135 -13.85 17.00 0.14
C PRO A 135 -12.88 16.02 0.80
N PHE A 136 -12.00 15.44 -0.03
CA PHE A 136 -10.87 14.69 0.48
C PHE A 136 -9.90 15.61 1.23
N VAL A 137 -9.51 15.18 2.42
CA VAL A 137 -8.63 15.90 3.35
C VAL A 137 -7.34 15.14 3.63
N GLY A 138 -7.12 13.97 3.04
CA GLY A 138 -5.89 13.22 3.22
C GLY A 138 -5.74 12.04 2.26
N TRP A 139 -4.51 11.53 2.18
CA TRP A 139 -4.16 10.37 1.36
C TRP A 139 -2.83 9.73 1.78
N ALA A 140 -2.58 8.48 1.39
CA ALA A 140 -1.26 7.86 1.59
C ALA A 140 -0.36 8.03 0.35
N PRO A 141 0.74 8.82 0.45
CA PRO A 141 1.49 9.24 -0.73
C PRO A 141 2.42 8.19 -1.35
N VAL A 142 2.80 7.20 -0.55
CA VAL A 142 3.87 6.26 -0.87
C VAL A 142 3.41 4.82 -0.84
N THR A 143 2.12 4.57 -0.59
CA THR A 143 1.57 3.23 -0.44
C THR A 143 0.28 3.09 -1.22
N ALA A 144 0.18 2.00 -1.97
CA ALA A 144 -1.05 1.54 -2.63
C ALA A 144 -1.24 0.04 -2.35
N LEU A 145 -2.41 -0.48 -2.68
CA LEU A 145 -2.68 -1.92 -2.67
C LEU A 145 -2.96 -2.42 -4.07
N LEU A 146 -2.49 -3.62 -4.38
CA LEU A 146 -2.95 -4.41 -5.51
C LEU A 146 -3.70 -5.62 -4.99
N TRP A 147 -4.73 -6.01 -5.73
CA TRP A 147 -5.49 -7.23 -5.45
C TRP A 147 -5.87 -7.96 -6.73
N SER A 148 -5.87 -9.29 -6.69
CA SER A 148 -6.49 -10.14 -7.70
C SER A 148 -6.90 -11.49 -7.11
N ALA A 149 -8.02 -12.05 -7.56
CA ALA A 149 -8.44 -13.40 -7.16
C ALA A 149 -7.57 -14.52 -7.78
N GLN A 150 -6.89 -14.21 -8.88
CA GLN A 150 -6.05 -15.14 -9.65
C GLN A 150 -4.73 -14.47 -10.00
N ASP A 151 -3.77 -15.27 -10.44
CA ASP A 151 -2.51 -14.76 -10.97
C ASP A 151 -2.77 -13.90 -12.22
N VAL A 152 -2.28 -12.66 -12.21
CA VAL A 152 -2.41 -11.71 -13.31
C VAL A 152 -1.06 -11.62 -14.04
N PRO A 153 -1.02 -11.92 -15.35
CA PRO A 153 0.21 -11.87 -16.11
C PRO A 153 0.77 -10.44 -16.18
N ALA A 154 2.09 -10.33 -16.39
CA ALA A 154 2.81 -9.06 -16.38
C ALA A 154 2.22 -7.98 -17.30
N PHE A 155 1.72 -8.35 -18.48
CA PHE A 155 1.13 -7.40 -19.42
C PHE A 155 -0.19 -6.77 -18.93
N ALA A 156 -0.86 -7.40 -17.97
CA ALA A 156 -2.15 -6.99 -17.44
C ALA A 156 -2.09 -6.45 -16.01
N SER A 157 -0.99 -6.68 -15.28
CA SER A 157 -0.83 -6.15 -13.93
C SER A 157 -0.50 -4.64 -13.97
N PRO A 158 -1.07 -3.83 -13.06
CA PRO A 158 -0.67 -2.43 -12.88
C PRO A 158 0.82 -2.24 -12.56
N SER A 159 1.49 -3.28 -12.06
CA SER A 159 2.94 -3.25 -11.79
C SER A 159 3.80 -3.51 -13.04
N GLY A 160 3.21 -4.00 -14.13
CA GLY A 160 3.92 -4.58 -15.28
C GLY A 160 4.69 -5.86 -14.95
N ARG A 161 4.39 -6.52 -13.82
CA ARG A 161 5.00 -7.77 -13.33
C ARG A 161 3.93 -8.83 -13.13
N LEU A 162 4.34 -10.10 -13.08
CA LEU A 162 3.45 -11.18 -12.67
C LEU A 162 2.96 -10.87 -11.24
N GLN A 163 1.66 -10.64 -11.09
CA GLN A 163 1.02 -10.45 -9.80
C GLN A 163 0.36 -11.77 -9.40
N ARG A 164 0.82 -12.37 -8.31
CA ARG A 164 0.18 -13.56 -7.76
C ARG A 164 -1.19 -13.21 -7.18
N ALA A 165 -2.09 -14.18 -7.11
CA ALA A 165 -3.37 -14.01 -6.42
C ALA A 165 -3.18 -13.48 -4.97
N GLY A 166 -4.10 -12.65 -4.51
CA GLY A 166 -4.15 -12.09 -3.17
C GLY A 166 -3.81 -10.60 -3.08
N TRP A 167 -3.57 -10.15 -1.85
CA TRP A 167 -3.28 -8.76 -1.49
C TRP A 167 -1.78 -8.46 -1.55
N HIS A 168 -1.42 -7.37 -2.19
CA HIS A 168 -0.03 -6.88 -2.26
C HIS A 168 0.00 -5.40 -1.85
N GLN A 169 0.79 -5.08 -0.83
CA GLN A 169 1.11 -3.70 -0.51
C GLN A 169 2.30 -3.27 -1.36
N VAL A 170 2.15 -2.18 -2.10
CA VAL A 170 3.15 -1.70 -3.05
C VAL A 170 3.46 -0.22 -2.85
N ALA A 171 4.66 0.18 -3.26
CA ALA A 171 5.10 1.55 -3.25
C ALA A 171 4.36 2.37 -4.32
N ALA A 172 3.84 3.53 -3.90
CA ALA A 172 3.29 4.54 -4.77
C ALA A 172 4.31 5.68 -5.01
N PRO A 173 4.20 6.43 -6.13
CA PRO A 173 3.27 6.19 -7.24
C PRO A 173 3.68 4.96 -8.07
N MET A 174 2.70 4.32 -8.71
CA MET A 174 2.90 3.14 -9.56
C MET A 174 3.22 3.54 -11.00
N TRP A 175 3.63 2.61 -11.85
CA TRP A 175 3.78 2.88 -13.29
C TRP A 175 2.42 2.78 -13.98
N CYS A 176 2.00 3.83 -14.69
CA CYS A 176 0.70 3.84 -15.39
C CYS A 176 0.90 3.74 -16.89
N GLY A 177 1.02 2.51 -17.36
CA GLY A 177 1.39 2.14 -18.72
C GLY A 177 2.14 0.81 -18.69
N PRO A 178 2.56 0.25 -19.84
CA PRO A 178 3.51 -0.85 -19.80
C PRO A 178 4.68 -0.40 -18.93
N ALA A 179 4.97 -1.14 -17.86
CA ALA A 179 6.12 -0.83 -17.03
C ALA A 179 7.32 -0.72 -17.99
N PRO A 180 8.16 0.31 -17.82
CA PRO A 180 9.39 0.41 -18.60
C PRO A 180 10.10 -0.94 -18.55
N VAL A 181 10.66 -1.36 -19.70
CA VAL A 181 11.23 -2.69 -19.94
C VAL A 181 12.34 -2.97 -18.95
N PHE A 182 11.95 -3.41 -17.76
CA PHE A 182 12.74 -3.53 -16.54
C PHE A 182 13.44 -2.20 -16.14
N PRO A 183 13.60 -1.88 -14.83
CA PRO A 183 14.81 -1.14 -14.47
C PRO A 183 16.03 -1.92 -15.01
N PRO A 184 17.16 -1.27 -15.33
CA PRO A 184 18.34 -2.01 -15.75
C PRO A 184 18.57 -3.19 -14.81
N VAL A 185 18.88 -4.37 -15.35
CA VAL A 185 19.24 -5.51 -14.51
C VAL A 185 20.68 -5.28 -14.08
N GLY A 186 20.98 -5.50 -12.82
CA GLY A 186 22.37 -5.54 -12.39
C GLY A 186 23.14 -6.59 -13.20
N ASP A 187 24.30 -6.22 -13.73
CA ASP A 187 25.05 -7.05 -14.66
C ASP A 187 26.47 -7.34 -14.17
N THR A 188 26.92 -6.69 -13.10
CA THR A 188 28.26 -6.85 -12.53
C THR A 188 28.24 -7.29 -11.07
N ASP A 189 29.34 -7.90 -10.63
CA ASP A 189 29.61 -8.07 -9.20
C ASP A 189 30.34 -6.84 -8.69
N CYS A 190 29.68 -6.06 -7.84
CA CYS A 190 30.21 -4.80 -7.31
C CYS A 190 31.02 -4.99 -6.02
N GLY A 191 31.09 -6.21 -5.48
CA GLY A 191 31.69 -6.45 -4.16
C GLY A 191 30.91 -5.83 -2.99
N VAL A 192 29.71 -5.31 -3.24
CA VAL A 192 28.80 -4.74 -2.24
C VAL A 192 27.74 -5.77 -1.90
N ALA A 193 27.59 -6.09 -0.61
CA ALA A 193 26.58 -7.01 -0.11
C ALA A 193 25.20 -6.31 -0.06
N VAL A 194 24.62 -6.06 -1.24
CA VAL A 194 23.36 -5.32 -1.38
C VAL A 194 22.24 -6.00 -0.58
N GLY A 195 21.56 -5.22 0.27
CA GLY A 195 20.49 -5.68 1.15
C GLY A 195 20.90 -6.00 2.57
N GLU A 196 22.20 -6.15 2.84
CA GLU A 196 22.68 -6.42 4.20
C GLU A 196 22.46 -5.23 5.14
N ALA A 197 22.32 -5.52 6.43
CA ALA A 197 22.21 -4.49 7.45
C ALA A 197 23.52 -3.72 7.58
N CYS A 198 23.43 -2.43 7.92
CA CYS A 198 24.60 -1.58 8.05
C CYS A 198 24.35 -0.44 9.05
N THR A 199 25.44 0.07 9.60
CA THR A 199 25.44 1.25 10.47
C THR A 199 26.21 2.41 9.86
N GLN A 200 27.05 2.18 8.84
CA GLN A 200 27.85 3.19 8.16
C GLN A 200 28.27 2.66 6.78
N ASP A 201 28.71 3.55 5.89
CA ASP A 201 29.08 3.18 4.51
C ASP A 201 30.20 2.11 4.45
N ALA A 202 31.13 2.16 5.41
CA ALA A 202 32.24 1.19 5.49
C ALA A 202 31.79 -0.26 5.68
N ASP A 203 30.59 -0.49 6.21
CA ASP A 203 30.03 -1.84 6.41
C ASP A 203 29.62 -2.49 5.09
N CYS A 204 29.42 -1.69 4.03
CA CYS A 204 28.87 -2.14 2.75
C CYS A 204 29.93 -2.49 1.70
N GLY A 205 31.21 -2.31 2.00
CA GLY A 205 32.30 -2.51 1.05
C GLY A 205 32.50 -1.34 0.08
N GLN A 206 33.48 -1.48 -0.80
CA GLN A 206 33.88 -0.40 -1.71
C GLN A 206 32.77 -0.03 -2.68
N GLY A 207 32.40 1.25 -2.74
CA GLY A 207 31.34 1.76 -3.62
C GLY A 207 29.91 1.52 -3.10
N GLY A 208 29.77 0.87 -1.94
CA GLY A 208 28.49 0.76 -1.22
C GLY A 208 28.21 1.99 -0.36
N THR A 209 26.94 2.23 -0.08
CA THR A 209 26.48 3.17 0.94
C THR A 209 25.51 2.49 1.88
N CYS A 210 25.47 2.97 3.12
CA CYS A 210 24.48 2.58 4.09
C CYS A 210 23.25 3.50 3.99
N LEU A 211 22.25 3.05 3.25
CA LEU A 211 20.99 3.76 3.07
C LEU A 211 20.16 3.67 4.37
N LYS A 212 19.88 4.83 4.98
CA LYS A 212 19.17 4.93 6.26
C LYS A 212 17.89 5.75 6.22
N ASP A 213 17.86 6.86 5.49
CA ASP A 213 16.79 7.86 5.62
C ASP A 213 16.39 8.50 4.27
N ASP A 214 16.47 7.74 3.17
CA ASP A 214 16.04 8.23 1.85
C ASP A 214 15.21 7.19 1.08
N PRO A 215 14.00 7.53 0.62
CA PRO A 215 13.22 8.74 0.95
C PRO A 215 12.51 8.67 2.31
N TRP A 216 12.51 7.50 2.94
CA TRP A 216 11.93 7.19 4.25
C TRP A 216 12.97 6.43 5.09
N PRO A 217 12.72 6.23 6.40
CA PRO A 217 13.61 5.43 7.25
C PRO A 217 13.75 3.97 6.77
N TRP A 218 14.98 3.46 6.74
CA TRP A 218 15.38 2.08 6.45
C TRP A 218 15.82 1.45 7.76
N PRO A 219 14.94 0.69 8.45
CA PRO A 219 15.26 0.14 9.75
C PRO A 219 16.52 -0.72 9.69
N SER A 220 17.43 -0.44 10.64
CA SER A 220 18.76 -1.07 10.73
C SER A 220 19.69 -0.79 9.55
N GLY A 221 19.40 0.22 8.72
CA GLY A 221 20.15 0.60 7.50
C GLY A 221 20.13 -0.51 6.45
N THR A 222 20.38 -0.21 5.17
CA THR A 222 20.65 -1.24 4.17
C THR A 222 21.83 -0.87 3.28
N CYS A 223 22.66 -1.86 2.95
CA CYS A 223 23.68 -1.67 1.93
C CYS A 223 23.05 -1.54 0.55
N ALA A 224 23.42 -0.47 -0.15
CA ALA A 224 22.96 -0.13 -1.49
C ALA A 224 24.13 0.42 -2.32
N VAL A 225 23.98 0.45 -3.64
CA VAL A 225 24.95 1.11 -4.54
C VAL A 225 24.29 2.34 -5.17
N PRO A 226 24.85 3.55 -5.04
CA PRO A 226 24.32 4.72 -5.74
C PRO A 226 24.45 4.54 -7.26
N GLU A 227 23.37 4.77 -8.01
CA GLU A 227 23.46 4.92 -9.46
C GLU A 227 23.95 6.35 -9.78
N THR A 228 25.17 6.46 -10.30
CA THR A 228 25.81 7.72 -10.70
C THR A 228 25.78 7.91 -12.21
N MET A 229 26.07 9.12 -12.69
CA MET A 229 26.33 9.39 -14.10
C MET A 229 27.75 9.97 -14.25
N PRO A 230 28.71 9.25 -14.88
CA PRO A 230 28.57 7.92 -15.50
C PRO A 230 28.31 6.79 -14.47
N PRO A 231 27.73 5.65 -14.88
CA PRO A 231 27.45 4.52 -13.98
C PRO A 231 28.73 3.99 -13.32
N SER A 232 28.71 3.86 -12.00
CA SER A 232 29.85 3.34 -11.22
C SER A 232 29.86 1.80 -11.19
N CYS A 233 28.74 1.18 -10.82
CA CYS A 233 28.55 -0.27 -10.80
C CYS A 233 27.06 -0.65 -10.67
N ARG A 234 26.64 -1.79 -11.27
CA ARG A 234 25.25 -2.29 -11.24
C ARG A 234 25.20 -3.71 -10.70
N PRO A 235 24.92 -3.89 -9.40
CA PRO A 235 25.06 -5.19 -8.73
C PRO A 235 24.01 -6.19 -9.24
N LYS A 236 24.43 -7.38 -9.69
CA LYS A 236 23.54 -8.46 -10.19
C LYS A 236 22.37 -8.82 -9.28
N SER A 237 22.57 -8.71 -7.97
CA SER A 237 21.56 -8.97 -6.95
C SER A 237 20.68 -7.75 -6.63
N GLY A 238 20.79 -6.68 -7.42
CA GLY A 238 20.17 -5.39 -7.18
C GLY A 238 19.01 -5.08 -8.13
N ALA A 239 18.05 -4.34 -7.61
CA ALA A 239 16.99 -3.67 -8.37
C ALA A 239 17.17 -2.15 -8.21
N LEU A 240 16.99 -1.41 -9.31
CA LEU A 240 17.07 0.05 -9.29
C LEU A 240 15.82 0.62 -8.61
N PHE A 241 16.03 1.24 -7.46
CA PHE A 241 15.04 2.01 -6.74
C PHE A 241 15.28 3.51 -6.96
N VAL A 242 14.22 4.26 -7.20
CA VAL A 242 14.26 5.72 -7.42
C VAL A 242 13.61 6.40 -6.22
N SER A 243 14.31 7.34 -5.60
CA SER A 243 13.76 8.12 -4.49
C SER A 243 12.59 8.98 -4.99
N HIS A 244 11.43 8.86 -4.35
CA HIS A 244 10.29 9.71 -4.67
C HIS A 244 10.44 11.15 -4.11
N ARG A 245 11.37 11.35 -3.15
CA ARG A 245 11.69 12.67 -2.59
C ARG A 245 12.59 13.46 -3.55
N ASP A 246 13.53 12.77 -4.19
CA ASP A 246 14.47 13.33 -5.14
C ASP A 246 14.71 12.33 -6.28
N PRO A 247 14.02 12.47 -7.43
CA PRO A 247 14.18 11.55 -8.56
C PRO A 247 15.59 11.48 -9.16
N ALA A 248 16.48 12.43 -8.81
CA ALA A 248 17.89 12.35 -9.19
C ALA A 248 18.66 11.31 -8.35
N LYS A 249 18.17 10.97 -7.15
CA LYS A 249 18.73 9.94 -6.29
C LYS A 249 18.16 8.57 -6.64
N LYS A 250 19.06 7.67 -6.99
CA LYS A 250 18.77 6.33 -7.43
C LYS A 250 19.72 5.36 -6.75
N TRP A 251 19.18 4.25 -6.27
CA TRP A 251 19.89 3.29 -5.45
C TRP A 251 19.64 1.89 -5.99
N TRP A 252 20.69 1.12 -6.18
CA TRP A 252 20.58 -0.32 -6.34
C TRP A 252 20.43 -0.95 -4.96
N VAL A 253 19.24 -1.47 -4.70
CA VAL A 253 18.88 -2.16 -3.44
C VAL A 253 18.59 -3.62 -3.74
N LYS A 254 18.41 -4.45 -2.71
CA LYS A 254 18.25 -5.90 -2.88
C LYS A 254 17.06 -6.21 -3.78
N ALA A 255 17.30 -6.93 -4.87
CA ALA A 255 16.23 -7.43 -5.73
C ALA A 255 15.45 -8.56 -5.05
N CYS A 256 14.17 -8.70 -5.38
CA CYS A 256 13.30 -9.73 -4.85
C CYS A 256 12.25 -10.18 -5.86
N THR A 257 11.73 -11.38 -5.64
CA THR A 257 10.56 -11.97 -6.32
C THR A 257 9.44 -12.27 -5.34
N SER A 258 9.76 -12.40 -4.06
CA SER A 258 8.83 -12.68 -2.96
C SER A 258 9.38 -12.19 -1.63
N ASP A 259 8.52 -12.09 -0.62
CA ASP A 259 8.91 -11.64 0.73
C ASP A 259 10.04 -12.48 1.36
N SER A 260 10.19 -13.75 0.99
CA SER A 260 11.26 -14.61 1.51
C SER A 260 12.66 -14.23 1.01
N ASP A 261 12.75 -13.42 -0.05
CA ASP A 261 14.04 -12.91 -0.56
C ASP A 261 14.56 -11.73 0.28
N CYS A 262 13.71 -11.19 1.17
CA CYS A 262 13.97 -10.01 1.96
C CYS A 262 14.23 -10.37 3.42
N ARG A 263 15.20 -9.69 4.05
CA ARG A 263 15.39 -9.77 5.50
C ARG A 263 14.32 -8.95 6.22
N GLY A 264 13.98 -9.30 7.45
CA GLY A 264 13.13 -8.44 8.29
C GLY A 264 13.82 -7.10 8.61
N PRO A 265 13.12 -5.95 8.60
CA PRO A 265 11.68 -5.76 8.36
C PRO A 265 11.30 -5.42 6.90
N TYR A 266 12.10 -5.79 5.91
CA TYR A 266 11.81 -5.50 4.51
C TYR A 266 10.78 -6.48 3.94
N ARG A 267 10.07 -6.05 2.91
CA ARG A 267 9.15 -6.86 2.11
C ARG A 267 9.42 -6.65 0.64
N CYS A 268 9.03 -7.62 -0.17
CA CYS A 268 9.24 -7.51 -1.59
C CYS A 268 8.19 -6.59 -2.21
N ASP A 269 8.64 -5.45 -2.72
CA ASP A 269 7.78 -4.54 -3.45
C ASP A 269 7.60 -5.04 -4.89
N LEU A 270 6.37 -5.38 -5.26
CA LEU A 270 6.09 -5.92 -6.60
C LEU A 270 6.40 -4.92 -7.72
N VAL A 271 6.22 -3.63 -7.48
CA VAL A 271 6.38 -2.57 -8.50
C VAL A 271 7.86 -2.30 -8.79
N ASN A 272 8.71 -2.30 -7.75
CA ASN A 272 10.13 -2.03 -7.85
C ASN A 272 10.98 -3.32 -7.91
N GLN A 273 10.40 -4.49 -7.63
CA GLN A 273 11.10 -5.78 -7.43
C GLN A 273 12.27 -5.65 -6.47
N ALA A 274 12.07 -4.87 -5.42
CA ALA A 274 13.07 -4.47 -4.45
C ALA A 274 12.60 -4.77 -3.03
N CYS A 275 13.51 -5.18 -2.16
CA CYS A 275 13.25 -5.25 -0.73
C CYS A 275 13.19 -3.84 -0.15
N LEU A 276 11.98 -3.39 0.16
CA LEU A 276 11.71 -2.06 0.70
C LEU A 276 11.12 -2.18 2.11
N PRO A 277 11.29 -1.17 3.00
CA PRO A 277 10.74 -1.19 4.36
C PRO A 277 9.25 -0.84 4.35
N ILE A 278 8.47 -1.53 3.51
CA ILE A 278 7.03 -1.31 3.33
C ILE A 278 6.30 -1.99 4.49
N ARG A 279 5.91 -1.21 5.50
CA ARG A 279 5.04 -1.69 6.59
C ARG A 279 3.96 -0.70 6.99
N ASP A 280 4.24 0.59 6.92
CA ASP A 280 3.31 1.59 7.45
C ASP A 280 2.64 2.42 6.36
N VAL A 281 1.31 2.42 6.37
CA VAL A 281 0.48 3.35 5.62
C VAL A 281 0.52 4.70 6.33
N ALA A 282 1.31 5.63 5.81
CA ALA A 282 1.34 7.00 6.29
C ALA A 282 0.25 7.82 5.58
N VAL A 283 -0.87 8.08 6.27
CA VAL A 283 -1.93 8.94 5.74
C VAL A 283 -1.58 10.39 6.04
N LEU A 284 -1.29 11.19 5.01
CA LEU A 284 -0.97 12.61 5.15
C LEU A 284 -2.26 13.44 5.03
N LEU A 285 -2.59 14.20 6.07
CA LEU A 285 -3.73 15.13 6.06
C LEU A 285 -3.32 16.46 5.44
N THR A 286 -4.01 16.90 4.39
CA THR A 286 -3.73 18.16 3.69
C THR A 286 -4.98 18.69 3.01
N THR A 287 -5.23 19.99 3.16
CA THR A 287 -6.37 20.69 2.56
C THR A 287 -5.92 21.97 1.81
N PRO A 288 -6.26 22.13 0.52
CA PRO A 288 -6.85 21.13 -0.36
C PRO A 288 -5.85 20.00 -0.66
N MET A 289 -6.34 18.79 -0.86
CA MET A 289 -5.49 17.70 -1.33
C MET A 289 -5.00 18.02 -2.75
N SER A 290 -3.71 18.37 -2.89
CA SER A 290 -3.06 18.33 -4.21
C SER A 290 -2.84 16.86 -4.54
N ALA A 291 -3.71 16.26 -5.36
CA ALA A 291 -3.48 14.90 -5.85
C ALA A 291 -2.13 14.89 -6.59
N LYS A 292 -1.08 14.41 -5.93
CA LYS A 292 0.17 14.07 -6.63
C LYS A 292 -0.18 12.94 -7.60
N PRO A 293 0.55 12.83 -8.72
CA PRO A 293 0.16 11.86 -9.73
C PRO A 293 0.21 10.45 -9.11
N TRP A 294 -0.90 9.72 -9.20
CA TRP A 294 -1.03 8.29 -8.87
C TRP A 294 -0.01 7.42 -9.62
N CYS A 295 0.52 8.02 -10.69
CA CYS A 295 1.39 7.48 -11.68
C CYS A 295 2.77 8.14 -11.64
N ARG A 296 3.82 7.33 -11.72
CA ARG A 296 5.10 7.80 -12.22
C ARG A 296 4.87 8.28 -13.66
N GLY A 297 5.39 9.45 -14.01
CA GLY A 297 5.48 9.84 -15.41
C GLY A 297 6.19 8.73 -16.21
N GLN A 298 5.95 8.64 -17.52
CA GLN A 298 6.67 7.68 -18.37
C GLN A 298 8.18 7.85 -18.10
N MET A 299 8.86 6.75 -17.75
CA MET A 299 10.31 6.80 -17.70
C MET A 299 10.79 7.16 -19.11
N PRO A 300 11.72 8.13 -19.27
CA PRO A 300 12.33 8.37 -20.55
C PRO A 300 12.85 7.03 -21.10
N PRO A 301 12.75 6.76 -22.41
CA PRO A 301 13.38 5.57 -22.97
C PRO A 301 14.85 5.53 -22.55
N PRO A 302 15.43 4.34 -22.32
CA PRO A 302 16.85 4.24 -22.03
C PRO A 302 17.61 5.02 -23.10
N ALA A 303 18.47 5.95 -22.67
CA ALA A 303 19.33 6.66 -23.60
C ALA A 303 20.15 5.60 -24.37
N PRO A 304 20.29 5.75 -25.71
CA PRO A 304 20.97 4.78 -26.56
C PRO A 304 22.44 4.56 -26.15
#